data_AF-A0A9P7K0G2-F1
#
_entry.id   AF-A0A9P7K0G2-F1
#
_cell.length_a   1.000
_cell.length_b   1.000
_cell.length_c   1.000
_cell.angle_alpha   90.00
_cell.angle_beta   90.00
_cell.angle_gamma   90.00
#
_symmetry.space_group_name_H-M   'P 1'
#
loop_
_entity.id
_entity.type
_entity.pdbx_description
1 polymer ?
#
loop_
_entity_poly.entity_id
_entity_poly.type
_entity_poly.pdbx_seq_one_letter_code
_entity_poly.pdbx_strand_id
1 'polypeptide(L)' 'YDVDCQYNKYFQRWVDDSMHMNISLGMDIILGIGLWHVHRNQDKCFVWYASNFIPGTARINREIMEML' A
#
# COMPACT_ATOMS: atom_id res chain seq x y z
N TYR A 1 -8.33 12.55 -2.78
CA TYR A 1 -8.03 12.28 -1.37
C TYR A 1 -6.71 11.54 -1.43
N ASP A 2 -5.63 12.09 -0.89
CA ASP A 2 -4.27 11.54 -1.03
C ASP A 2 -3.81 10.79 0.23
N VAL A 3 -4.74 10.52 1.16
CA VAL A 3 -4.47 9.95 2.48
C VAL A 3 -3.58 8.72 2.38
N ASP A 4 -3.89 7.77 1.49
CA ASP A 4 -3.08 6.55 1.37
C ASP A 4 -1.71 6.81 0.74
N CYS A 5 -1.63 7.78 -0.19
CA CYS A 5 -0.36 8.17 -0.78
C CYS A 5 0.54 8.87 0.24
N GLN A 6 -0.03 9.68 1.13
CA GLN A 6 0.70 10.29 2.24
C GLN A 6 1.05 9.24 3.30
N TYR A 7 0.13 8.33 3.61
CA TYR A 7 0.35 7.23 4.56
C TYR A 7 1.56 6.40 4.12
N ASN A 8 1.58 5.93 2.87
CA ASN A 8 2.69 5.13 2.37
C ASN A 8 4.01 5.92 2.31
N LYS A 9 3.95 7.21 1.99
CA LYS A 9 5.13 8.09 1.99
C LYS A 9 5.75 8.26 3.38
N TYR A 10 4.93 8.36 4.43
CA TYR A 10 5.41 8.59 5.80
C TYR A 10 5.47 7.33 6.65
N PHE A 11 5.01 6.19 6.15
CA PHE A 11 4.95 4.92 6.87
C PHE A 11 6.29 4.57 7.52
N GLN A 12 7.39 4.58 6.76
CA GLN A 12 8.70 4.24 7.29
C GLN A 12 9.10 5.16 8.46
N ARG A 13 8.92 6.47 8.27
CA ARG A 13 9.21 7.46 9.32
C ARG A 13 8.39 7.20 10.58
N TRP A 14 7.12 6.87 10.45
CA TRP A 14 6.28 6.59 11.61
C TRP A 14 6.66 5.32 12.33
N VAL A 15 7.13 4.30 11.60
CA VAL A 15 7.69 3.10 12.24
C VAL A 15 8.96 3.46 12.98
N ASP A 16 9.87 4.21 12.36
CA ASP A 16 11.14 4.62 12.97
C ASP A 16 10.93 5.49 14.22
N ASP A 17 9.91 6.36 14.21
CA ASP A 17 9.55 7.24 15.33
C ASP A 17 8.73 6.52 16.43
N SER A 18 8.30 5.26 16.22
CA SER A 18 7.42 4.53 17.13
C SER A 18 8.20 3.75 18.19
N MET A 19 7.80 3.89 19.45
CA MET A 19 8.30 3.04 20.54
C MET A 19 7.69 1.63 20.56
N HIS A 20 6.65 1.39 19.76
CA HIS A 20 5.85 0.17 19.80
C HIS A 20 5.86 -0.64 18.50
N MET A 21 6.40 -0.06 17.42
CA MET A 21 6.54 -0.75 16.14
C MET A 21 8.03 -0.89 15.83
N ASN A 22 8.42 -2.10 15.45
CA ASN A 22 9.75 -2.38 14.93
C ASN A 22 9.63 -3.36 13.78
N ILE A 23 10.22 -3.01 12.64
CA ILE A 23 10.32 -3.91 11.50
C ILE A 23 11.70 -4.57 11.56
N SER A 24 11.74 -5.90 11.54
CA SER A 24 13.00 -6.63 11.57
C SER A 24 13.89 -6.24 10.39
N LEU A 25 15.18 -6.04 10.67
CA LEU A 25 16.21 -5.82 9.65
C LEU A 25 16.16 -6.95 8.61
N GLY A 26 15.98 -6.59 7.34
CA GLY A 26 15.88 -7.52 6.22
C GLY A 26 14.46 -7.95 5.86
N MET A 27 13.42 -7.38 6.48
CA MET A 27 12.03 -7.56 6.06
C MET A 27 11.64 -6.53 5.00
N ASP A 28 11.31 -7.00 3.80
CA ASP A 28 10.78 -6.15 2.73
C ASP A 28 9.27 -5.92 2.93
N ILE A 29 8.88 -4.66 3.04
CA ILE A 29 7.47 -4.28 3.12
C ILE A 29 7.05 -3.69 1.78
N ILE A 30 6.06 -4.32 1.16
CA ILE A 30 5.41 -3.80 -0.04
C ILE A 30 4.04 -3.26 0.37
N LEU A 31 3.87 -1.95 0.20
CA LEU A 31 2.62 -1.26 0.52
C LEU A 31 1.68 -1.32 -0.69
N GLY A 32 0.51 -1.92 -0.50
CA GLY A 32 -0.52 -2.06 -1.52
C GLY A 32 -1.86 -1.48 -1.07
N ILE A 33 -2.67 -1.06 -2.03
CA ILE A 33 -4.02 -0.55 -1.82
C ILE A 33 -4.98 -1.30 -2.74
N GLY A 34 -6.13 -1.70 -2.20
CA GLY A 34 -7.24 -2.26 -2.96
C GLY A 34 -7.82 -1.26 -3.96
N LEU A 35 -8.14 -1.72 -5.17
CA LEU A 35 -8.55 -0.87 -6.29
C LEU A 35 -9.81 -0.02 -6.02
N TRP A 36 -10.64 -0.46 -5.08
CA TRP A 36 -11.83 0.26 -4.60
C TRP A 36 -11.49 1.59 -3.93
N HIS A 37 -10.37 1.66 -3.21
CA HIS A 37 -9.88 2.89 -2.60
C HIS A 37 -9.02 3.71 -3.58
N VAL A 38 -8.54 3.08 -4.65
CA VAL A 38 -7.61 3.68 -5.63
C VAL A 38 -8.28 4.64 -6.62
N HIS A 39 -9.59 4.59 -6.80
CA HIS A 39 -10.32 5.45 -7.77
C HIS A 39 -10.26 6.97 -7.45
N ARG A 40 -9.69 7.36 -6.30
CA ARG A 40 -9.58 8.76 -5.86
C ARG A 40 -8.14 9.24 -5.57
N ASN A 41 -7.13 8.52 -6.08
CA ASN A 41 -5.71 8.84 -5.95
C ASN A 41 -5.17 9.68 -7.10
N GLN A 42 -4.10 10.44 -6.84
CA GLN A 42 -3.30 11.05 -7.90
C GLN A 42 -2.61 9.95 -8.71
N ASP A 43 -2.58 10.06 -10.04
CA ASP A 43 -2.00 9.05 -10.96
C ASP A 43 -0.60 8.61 -10.56
N LYS A 44 0.18 9.54 -9.99
CA LYS A 44 1.53 9.30 -9.49
C LYS A 44 1.62 8.24 -8.39
N CYS A 45 0.54 7.95 -7.67
CA CYS A 45 0.51 6.97 -6.58
C CYS A 45 -0.14 5.66 -7.04
N PHE A 46 -0.94 5.70 -8.11
CA PHE A 46 -1.62 4.54 -8.68
C PHE A 46 -0.64 3.44 -9.09
N VAL A 47 0.40 3.81 -9.84
CA VAL A 47 1.36 2.84 -10.39
C VAL A 47 2.21 2.18 -9.29
N TRP A 48 2.43 2.86 -8.17
CA TRP A 48 3.30 2.37 -7.10
C TRP A 48 2.58 1.52 -6.07
N TYR A 49 1.30 1.81 -5.81
CA TYR A 49 0.58 1.21 -4.69
C TYR A 49 -0.68 0.46 -5.10
N ALA A 50 -1.16 0.59 -6.34
CA ALA A 50 -2.26 -0.25 -6.77
C ALA A 50 -1.78 -1.70 -6.78
N SER A 51 -2.51 -2.55 -6.08
CA SER A 51 -2.19 -3.96 -5.92
C SER A 51 -2.06 -4.70 -7.26
N ASN A 52 -2.62 -4.18 -8.35
CA ASN A 52 -2.37 -4.66 -9.72
C ASN A 52 -0.90 -4.71 -10.16
N PHE A 53 -0.02 -3.90 -9.56
CA PHE A 53 1.40 -3.82 -9.91
C PHE A 53 2.31 -4.55 -8.93
N ILE A 54 1.75 -5.17 -7.87
CA ILE A 54 2.51 -5.87 -6.85
C ILE A 54 2.62 -7.36 -7.23
N PRO A 55 3.84 -7.92 -7.36
CA PRO A 55 4.00 -9.35 -7.63
C PRO A 55 3.41 -10.20 -6.50
N GLY A 56 2.67 -11.25 -6.86
CA GLY A 56 2.11 -12.22 -5.89
C GLY A 56 0.71 -11.90 -5.38
N THR A 57 0.12 -10.73 -5.69
CA THR A 57 -1.29 -10.48 -5.39
C THR A 57 -2.20 -11.21 -6.38
N ALA A 58 -3.17 -11.98 -5.87
CA ALA A 58 -4.13 -12.70 -6.69
C ALA A 58 -5.00 -11.72 -7.49
N ARG A 59 -5.08 -11.94 -8.81
CA ARG A 59 -5.96 -11.18 -9.71
C ARG A 59 -7.20 -12.01 -9.97
N ILE A 60 -8.30 -11.66 -9.31
CA ILE A 60 -9.63 -12.13 -9.68
C ILE A 60 -10.28 -10.97 -10.46
N ASN A 61 -11.12 -11.31 -11.42
CA ASN A 61 -11.64 -10.45 -12.48
C ASN A 61 -11.90 -8.98 -12.06
N ARG A 62 -11.01 -8.04 -12.45
CA ARG A 62 -11.04 -6.57 -12.19
C ARG A 62 -11.12 -6.10 -10.73
N GLU A 63 -11.29 -7.00 -9.78
CA GLU A 63 -11.33 -6.72 -8.35
C GLU A 63 -10.35 -7.65 -7.65
N ILE A 64 -9.36 -7.04 -7.00
CA ILE A 64 -8.50 -7.79 -6.10
C ILE A 64 -9.38 -8.15 -4.91
N MET A 65 -9.50 -9.45 -4.65
CA MET A 65 -10.40 -10.02 -3.66
C MET A 65 -9.88 -9.65 -2.26
N GLU A 66 -10.20 -8.44 -1.82
CA GLU A 66 -10.32 -8.17 -0.40
C GLU A 66 -11.61 -8.84 0.04
N MET A 67 -11.51 -10.05 0.61
CA MET A 67 -12.65 -10.61 1.35
C MET A 67 -12.88 -9.70 2.55
N LEU A 68 -14.03 -9.02 2.55
CA LEU A 68 -14.59 -8.22 3.63
C LEU A 68 -14.66 -8.99 4.95
#